data_AF-X0WR74-F1
#
_entry.id   AF-X0WR74-F1
#
_cell.length_a   1.000
_cell.length_b   1.000
_cell.length_c   1.000
_cell.angle_alpha   90.00
_cell.angle_beta   90.00
_cell.angle_gamma   90.00
#
_symmetry.space_group_name_H-M   'P 1'
#
loop_
_entity.id
_entity.type
_entity.pdbx_description
1 polymer ?
#
loop_
_entity_poly.entity_id
_entity_poly.type
_entity_poly.pdbx_seq_one_letter_code
_entity_poly.pdbx_strand_id
1 'polypeptide(L)'
;AAEHTCEVTVSTVEIPNDDMKGRIIGREGRNIRAFEKATGVDVIVDDTPGMIVVSGFSPVRREVARLSMERLIQDGRIHPSRIEELVAQTKKDVNHKLLQIGKDAAVETNIRGLSNKVLSLIGALSYRTSYGQNVLRHSIEVAFLSQVMADELGLDGSMARRAGFLHDIGKAIDHDVEGNHPTIGANYLKRFSESPIVLNAVEGHHGDVTADNPYTPLVAAADAVSASRPGARRETLERYIKRLEKLEEIAGGFK
;
A
#
# COMPACT_ATOMS: atom_id res chain seq x y z
N ALA A 1 6.00 -1.08 20.32
CA ALA A 1 6.88 -2.02 19.59
C ALA A 1 7.01 -1.48 18.17
N ALA A 2 8.23 -1.22 17.70
CA ALA A 2 8.48 -0.58 16.41
C ALA A 2 7.76 -1.33 15.27
N GLU A 3 7.05 -0.57 14.42
CA GLU A 3 6.49 -1.03 13.15
C GLU A 3 7.63 -1.53 12.25
N HIS A 4 7.98 -2.80 12.36
CA HIS A 4 8.75 -3.50 11.33
C HIS A 4 7.77 -3.92 10.24
N THR A 5 7.49 -2.99 9.34
CA THR A 5 6.79 -3.24 8.08
C THR A 5 7.78 -3.97 7.17
N CYS A 6 7.53 -5.25 6.84
CA CYS A 6 8.21 -5.90 5.72
C CYS A 6 7.64 -5.34 4.42
N GLU A 7 7.94 -4.08 4.12
CA GLU A 7 7.67 -3.54 2.79
C GLU A 7 8.65 -4.18 1.82
N VAL A 8 8.11 -4.88 0.83
CA VAL A 8 8.89 -5.25 -0.34
C VAL A 8 9.29 -3.91 -0.97
N THR A 9 10.57 -3.59 -1.04
CA THR A 9 11.11 -2.34 -1.61
C THR A 9 11.60 -2.51 -3.05
N VAL A 10 11.60 -3.74 -3.56
CA VAL A 10 12.17 -4.10 -4.85
C VAL A 10 11.13 -4.81 -5.74
N SER A 11 11.26 -4.63 -7.05
CA SER A 11 10.54 -5.37 -8.09
C SER A 11 11.55 -5.84 -9.13
N THR A 12 11.38 -7.06 -9.65
CA THR A 12 12.27 -7.62 -10.66
C THR A 12 11.66 -7.49 -12.05
N VAL A 13 12.49 -7.21 -13.06
CA VAL A 13 12.10 -7.19 -14.47
C VAL A 13 13.04 -8.13 -15.23
N GLU A 14 12.45 -9.06 -15.99
CA GLU A 14 13.20 -9.99 -16.82
C GLU A 14 13.73 -9.29 -18.09
N ILE A 15 14.95 -9.64 -18.47
CA ILE A 15 15.63 -9.11 -19.66
C ILE A 15 15.98 -10.28 -20.58
N PRO A 16 15.74 -10.16 -21.90
CA PRO A 16 15.95 -11.26 -22.85
C PRO A 16 17.43 -11.62 -23.07
N ASN A 17 18.36 -10.67 -22.95
CA ASN A 17 19.79 -10.85 -23.18
C ASN A 17 20.63 -9.66 -22.69
N ASP A 18 21.95 -9.82 -22.65
CA ASP A 18 22.89 -8.79 -22.22
C ASP A 18 22.95 -7.58 -23.16
N ASP A 19 22.63 -7.74 -24.45
CA ASP A 19 22.52 -6.63 -25.39
C ASP A 19 21.42 -5.64 -24.94
N MET A 20 20.28 -6.17 -24.50
CA MET A 20 19.19 -5.36 -23.95
C MET A 20 19.59 -4.71 -22.63
N LYS A 21 20.31 -5.42 -21.75
CA LYS A 21 20.88 -4.86 -20.52
C LYS A 21 21.80 -3.67 -20.84
N GLY A 22 22.66 -3.79 -21.85
CA GLY A 22 23.51 -2.71 -22.33
C GLY A 22 22.74 -1.50 -22.88
N ARG A 23 21.61 -1.72 -23.57
CA ARG A 23 20.71 -0.64 -24.04
C ARG A 23 19.99 0.05 -22.89
N ILE A 24 19.56 -0.68 -21.87
CA ILE A 24 18.92 -0.14 -20.66
C ILE A 24 19.88 0.80 -19.92
N ILE A 25 21.15 0.39 -19.75
CA ILE A 25 22.18 1.23 -19.14
C ILE A 25 22.47 2.44 -20.05
N GLY A 26 22.70 2.19 -21.34
CA GLY A 26 23.12 3.20 -22.31
C GLY A 26 24.56 3.67 -22.10
N ARG A 27 25.11 4.43 -23.06
CA ARG A 27 26.47 4.99 -22.93
C ARG A 27 26.56 5.88 -21.69
N GLU A 28 27.55 5.63 -20.84
CA GLU A 28 27.79 6.37 -19.58
C GLU A 28 26.60 6.35 -18.61
N GLY A 29 25.71 5.35 -18.70
CA GLY A 29 24.52 5.27 -17.85
C GLY A 29 23.43 6.30 -18.22
N ARG A 30 23.46 6.87 -19.43
CA ARG A 30 22.52 7.91 -19.84
C ARG A 30 21.06 7.47 -19.80
N ASN A 31 20.79 6.23 -20.22
CA ASN A 31 19.41 5.74 -20.33
C ASN A 31 18.85 5.36 -18.97
N ILE A 32 19.64 4.66 -18.15
CA ILE A 32 19.24 4.30 -16.78
C ILE A 32 18.99 5.57 -15.93
N ARG A 33 19.86 6.58 -16.01
CA ARG A 33 19.63 7.87 -15.31
C ARG A 33 18.39 8.61 -15.80
N ALA A 34 18.11 8.58 -17.11
CA ALA A 34 16.89 9.17 -17.65
C ALA A 34 15.64 8.44 -17.14
N PHE A 35 15.71 7.11 -17.04
CA PHE A 35 14.64 6.28 -16.50
C PHE A 35 14.41 6.54 -15.01
N GLU A 36 15.45 6.51 -14.19
CA GLU A 36 15.41 6.82 -12.75
C GLU A 36 14.84 8.21 -12.51
N LYS A 37 15.28 9.22 -13.28
CA LYS A 37 14.74 10.58 -13.20
C LYS A 37 13.26 10.65 -13.57
N ALA A 38 12.83 9.94 -14.61
CA ALA A 38 11.45 9.98 -15.08
C ALA A 38 10.48 9.27 -14.11
N THR A 39 10.97 8.24 -13.41
CA THR A 39 10.15 7.36 -12.56
C THR A 39 10.27 7.67 -11.07
N GLY A 40 11.39 8.24 -10.63
CA GLY A 40 11.71 8.48 -9.22
C GLY A 40 12.02 7.21 -8.44
N VAL A 41 12.55 6.18 -9.10
CA VAL A 41 13.05 4.93 -8.50
C VAL A 41 14.52 4.74 -8.86
N ASP A 42 15.19 3.85 -8.16
CA ASP A 42 16.57 3.43 -8.46
C ASP A 42 16.54 2.12 -9.26
N VAL A 43 17.40 1.99 -10.27
CA VAL A 43 17.53 0.75 -11.04
C VAL A 43 18.88 0.12 -10.71
N ILE A 44 18.83 -1.05 -10.09
CA ILE A 44 20.00 -1.81 -9.69
C ILE A 44 20.28 -2.84 -10.78
N VAL A 45 21.48 -2.76 -11.34
CA VAL A 45 22.01 -3.68 -12.33
C VAL A 45 23.20 -4.39 -11.70
N ASP A 46 23.06 -5.68 -11.42
CA ASP A 46 24.11 -6.52 -10.84
C ASP A 46 24.61 -7.55 -11.87
N ASP A 47 25.44 -8.50 -11.43
CA ASP A 47 25.96 -9.58 -12.29
C ASP A 47 24.93 -10.69 -12.55
N THR A 48 23.70 -10.57 -12.04
CA THR A 48 22.66 -11.57 -12.25
C THR A 48 22.24 -11.56 -13.73
N PRO A 49 22.34 -12.70 -14.44
CA PRO A 49 21.90 -12.80 -15.83
C PRO A 49 20.38 -12.71 -15.95
N GLY A 50 19.90 -12.06 -17.02
CA GLY A 50 18.49 -12.13 -17.41
C GLY A 50 17.51 -11.31 -16.56
N MET A 51 17.97 -10.48 -15.63
CA MET A 51 17.07 -9.60 -14.86
C MET A 51 17.74 -8.30 -14.40
N ILE A 52 16.89 -7.32 -14.08
CA ILE A 52 17.25 -6.10 -13.35
C ILE A 52 16.29 -5.88 -12.20
N VAL A 53 16.76 -5.16 -11.19
CA VAL A 53 16.00 -4.86 -10.00
C VAL A 53 15.63 -3.38 -10.00
N VAL A 54 14.35 -3.10 -9.81
CA VAL A 54 13.81 -1.76 -9.61
C VAL A 54 13.54 -1.57 -8.12
N SER A 55 14.21 -0.62 -7.50
CA SER A 55 14.11 -0.33 -6.07
C SER A 55 13.41 1.01 -5.85
N GLY A 56 12.48 1.07 -4.90
CA GLY A 56 11.85 2.33 -4.52
C GLY A 56 10.81 2.18 -3.42
N PHE A 57 10.72 3.18 -2.54
CA PHE A 57 9.82 3.18 -1.40
C PHE A 57 8.34 3.22 -1.81
N SER A 58 7.99 4.04 -2.81
CA SER A 58 6.61 4.15 -3.31
C SER A 58 6.21 2.92 -4.14
N PRO A 59 5.26 2.08 -3.70
CA PRO A 59 4.87 0.88 -4.45
C PRO A 59 4.28 1.23 -5.82
N VAL A 60 3.55 2.34 -5.91
CA VAL A 60 2.96 2.82 -7.17
C VAL A 60 4.04 3.29 -8.15
N ARG A 61 5.05 4.07 -7.70
CA ARG A 61 6.16 4.47 -8.59
C ARG A 61 6.93 3.25 -9.08
N ARG A 62 7.13 2.27 -8.21
CA ARG A 62 7.80 1.00 -8.56
C ARG A 62 7.04 0.20 -9.60
N GLU A 63 5.71 0.13 -9.49
CA GLU A 63 4.88 -0.51 -10.50
C GLU A 63 4.92 0.25 -11.84
N VAL A 64 4.84 1.58 -11.81
CA VAL A 64 4.99 2.41 -13.02
C VAL A 64 6.33 2.14 -13.68
N ALA A 65 7.41 2.07 -12.90
CA ALA A 65 8.73 1.74 -13.40
C ALA A 65 8.80 0.32 -13.99
N ARG A 66 8.36 -0.70 -13.25
CA ARG A 66 8.34 -2.10 -13.73
C ARG A 66 7.64 -2.23 -15.08
N LEU A 67 6.41 -1.70 -15.18
CA LEU A 67 5.62 -1.73 -16.41
C LEU A 67 6.25 -0.89 -17.54
N SER A 68 6.84 0.26 -17.22
CA SER A 68 7.52 1.09 -18.22
C SER A 68 8.74 0.38 -18.78
N MET A 69 9.50 -0.31 -17.93
CA MET A 69 10.67 -1.10 -18.33
C MET A 69 10.28 -2.27 -19.23
N GLU A 70 9.23 -3.03 -18.86
CA GLU A 70 8.69 -4.12 -19.68
C GLU A 70 8.27 -3.61 -21.08
N ARG A 71 7.57 -2.47 -21.14
CA ARG A 71 7.16 -1.85 -22.40
C ARG A 71 8.36 -1.37 -23.23
N LEU A 72 9.38 -0.80 -22.59
CA LEU A 72 10.61 -0.37 -23.26
C LEU A 72 11.39 -1.55 -23.84
N ILE A 73 11.46 -2.67 -23.11
CA ILE A 73 12.11 -3.91 -23.57
C ILE A 73 11.36 -4.47 -24.79
N GLN A 74 10.02 -4.49 -24.74
CA GLN A 74 9.19 -4.93 -25.86
C GLN A 74 9.31 -4.03 -27.09
N ASP A 75 9.41 -2.71 -26.90
CA ASP A 75 9.61 -1.73 -27.98
C ASP A 75 11.04 -1.83 -28.58
N GLY A 76 12.03 -2.18 -27.76
CA GLY A 76 13.44 -2.32 -28.16
C GLY A 76 14.19 -1.00 -28.40
N ARG A 77 13.47 0.13 -28.37
CA ARG A 77 14.00 1.50 -28.49
C ARG A 77 14.14 2.14 -27.11
N ILE A 78 15.38 2.21 -26.63
CA ILE A 78 15.70 2.75 -25.31
C ILE A 78 16.60 3.97 -25.47
N HIS A 79 15.98 5.15 -25.48
CA HIS A 79 16.65 6.45 -25.48
C HIS A 79 15.84 7.46 -24.65
N PRO A 80 16.44 8.55 -24.14
CA PRO A 80 15.82 9.39 -23.12
C PRO A 80 14.42 9.90 -23.47
N SER A 81 14.22 10.44 -24.67
CA SER A 81 12.90 10.94 -25.09
C SER A 81 11.81 9.86 -25.11
N ARG A 82 12.17 8.63 -25.51
CA ARG A 82 11.21 7.51 -25.55
C ARG A 82 10.90 7.00 -24.15
N ILE A 83 11.90 6.99 -23.27
CA ILE A 83 11.74 6.66 -21.86
C ILE A 83 10.75 7.63 -21.20
N GLU A 84 10.95 8.93 -21.36
CA GLU A 84 10.06 9.96 -20.78
C GLU A 84 8.62 9.81 -21.30
N GLU A 85 8.45 9.60 -22.60
CA GLU A 85 7.13 9.39 -23.23
C GLU A 85 6.43 8.14 -22.68
N LEU A 86 7.11 6.98 -22.66
CA LEU A 86 6.54 5.72 -22.19
C LEU A 86 6.24 5.74 -20.69
N VAL A 87 7.11 6.35 -19.88
CA VAL A 87 6.87 6.51 -18.44
C VAL A 87 5.65 7.41 -18.20
N ALA A 88 5.52 8.53 -18.94
CA ALA A 88 4.37 9.41 -18.82
C ALA A 88 3.06 8.70 -19.21
N GLN A 89 3.07 7.90 -20.28
CA GLN A 89 1.90 7.12 -20.70
C GLN A 89 1.56 6.03 -19.66
N THR A 90 2.55 5.27 -19.21
CA THR A 90 2.36 4.22 -18.21
C THR A 90 1.85 4.77 -16.89
N LYS A 91 2.33 5.94 -16.47
CA LYS A 91 1.81 6.64 -15.29
C LYS A 91 0.33 7.00 -15.43
N LYS A 92 -0.12 7.45 -16.62
CA LYS A 92 -1.55 7.70 -16.88
C LYS A 92 -2.37 6.42 -16.79
N ASP A 93 -1.90 5.33 -17.41
CA ASP A 93 -2.59 4.03 -17.41
C ASP A 93 -2.72 3.48 -15.99
N VAL A 94 -1.64 3.51 -15.20
CA VAL A 94 -1.64 3.08 -13.80
C VAL A 94 -2.59 3.94 -12.98
N ASN A 95 -2.54 5.27 -13.10
CA ASN A 95 -3.45 6.15 -12.37
C ASN A 95 -4.92 5.90 -12.70
N HIS A 96 -5.24 5.61 -13.97
CA HIS A 96 -6.59 5.22 -14.39
C HIS A 96 -7.00 3.90 -13.74
N LYS A 97 -6.12 2.90 -13.73
CA LYS A 97 -6.34 1.61 -13.05
C LYS A 97 -6.56 1.79 -11.54
N LEU A 98 -5.77 2.62 -10.87
CA LEU A 98 -5.94 2.93 -9.45
C LEU A 98 -7.31 3.55 -9.16
N LEU A 99 -7.73 4.51 -9.98
CA LEU A 99 -9.06 5.09 -9.83
C LEU A 99 -10.16 4.04 -10.01
N GLN A 100 -10.02 3.12 -10.96
CA GLN A 100 -11.00 2.07 -11.18
C GLN A 100 -11.06 1.11 -9.98
N ILE A 101 -9.90 0.64 -9.48
CA ILE A 101 -9.82 -0.21 -8.29
C ILE A 101 -10.48 0.48 -7.09
N GLY A 102 -10.22 1.77 -6.88
CA GLY A 102 -10.84 2.54 -5.80
C GLY A 102 -12.35 2.65 -5.94
N LYS A 103 -12.86 2.87 -7.17
CA LYS A 103 -14.31 2.87 -7.46
C LYS A 103 -14.94 1.51 -7.17
N ASP A 104 -14.30 0.44 -7.62
CA ASP A 104 -14.79 -0.92 -7.41
C ASP A 104 -14.86 -1.25 -5.91
N ALA A 105 -13.83 -0.86 -5.14
CA ALA A 105 -13.80 -1.01 -3.69
C ALA A 105 -14.90 -0.18 -2.98
N ALA A 106 -15.16 1.04 -3.44
CA ALA A 106 -16.26 1.86 -2.92
C ALA A 106 -17.64 1.28 -3.26
N VAL A 107 -17.79 0.64 -4.42
CA VAL A 107 -19.00 -0.10 -4.80
C VAL A 107 -19.17 -1.34 -3.93
N GLU A 108 -18.13 -2.16 -3.76
CA GLU A 108 -18.11 -3.35 -2.89
C GLU A 108 -18.55 -2.99 -1.47
N THR A 109 -18.00 -1.92 -0.92
CA THR A 109 -18.34 -1.42 0.42
C THR A 109 -19.59 -0.55 0.46
N ASN A 110 -20.31 -0.35 -0.65
CA ASN A 110 -21.48 0.54 -0.72
C ASN A 110 -21.24 1.93 -0.08
N ILE A 111 -20.09 2.53 -0.38
CA ILE A 111 -19.71 3.88 0.04
C ILE A 111 -19.85 4.83 -1.14
N ARG A 112 -20.57 5.92 -0.94
CA ARG A 112 -20.85 6.93 -1.99
C ARG A 112 -20.23 8.28 -1.63
N GLY A 113 -20.14 9.16 -2.64
CA GLY A 113 -19.75 10.56 -2.44
C GLY A 113 -18.26 10.79 -2.17
N LEU A 114 -17.39 9.80 -2.37
CA LEU A 114 -15.94 10.01 -2.31
C LEU A 114 -15.45 10.71 -3.58
N SER A 115 -14.52 11.65 -3.43
CA SER A 115 -13.89 12.31 -4.57
C SER A 115 -12.99 11.34 -5.36
N ASN A 116 -12.79 11.59 -6.65
CA ASN A 116 -11.87 10.78 -7.46
C ASN A 116 -10.44 10.75 -6.88
N LYS A 117 -10.00 11.83 -6.21
CA LYS A 117 -8.68 11.87 -5.58
C LYS A 117 -8.57 10.89 -4.40
N VAL A 118 -9.60 10.83 -3.56
CA VAL A 118 -9.70 9.86 -2.47
C VAL A 118 -9.77 8.43 -3.02
N LEU A 119 -10.59 8.20 -4.05
CA LEU A 119 -10.70 6.89 -4.70
C LEU A 119 -9.37 6.43 -5.32
N SER A 120 -8.60 7.33 -5.95
CA SER A 120 -7.26 7.01 -6.44
C SER A 120 -6.31 6.57 -5.33
N LEU A 121 -6.35 7.21 -4.15
CA LEU A 121 -5.52 6.80 -3.00
C LEU A 121 -5.95 5.45 -2.42
N ILE A 122 -7.26 5.22 -2.30
CA ILE A 122 -7.79 3.91 -1.92
C ILE A 122 -7.31 2.84 -2.89
N GLY A 123 -7.37 3.11 -4.20
CA GLY A 123 -6.79 2.22 -5.21
C GLY A 123 -5.30 1.98 -5.00
N ALA A 124 -4.52 2.99 -4.61
CA ALA A 124 -3.08 2.84 -4.35
C ALA A 124 -2.78 1.87 -3.20
N LEU A 125 -3.68 1.72 -2.22
CA LEU A 125 -3.56 0.71 -1.16
C LEU A 125 -3.52 -0.73 -1.71
N SER A 126 -4.00 -0.98 -2.93
CA SER A 126 -3.91 -2.30 -3.57
C SER A 126 -2.46 -2.70 -3.89
N TYR A 127 -1.55 -1.74 -3.96
CA TYR A 127 -0.12 -1.99 -4.18
C TYR A 127 0.67 -2.02 -2.88
N ARG A 128 0.03 -1.77 -1.74
CA ARG A 128 0.69 -1.81 -0.43
C ARG A 128 0.36 -3.10 0.30
N THR A 129 1.37 -3.65 0.95
CA THR A 129 1.24 -4.81 1.82
C THR A 129 1.73 -4.41 3.21
N SER A 130 0.95 -4.69 4.25
CA SER A 130 1.35 -4.54 5.65
C SER A 130 1.18 -5.87 6.36
N TYR A 131 2.22 -6.32 7.08
CA TYR A 131 2.29 -7.64 7.71
C TYR A 131 1.99 -8.84 6.78
N GLY A 132 2.16 -8.70 5.46
CA GLY A 132 1.84 -9.76 4.49
C GLY A 132 0.39 -9.72 3.95
N GLN A 133 -0.40 -8.75 4.41
CA GLN A 133 -1.77 -8.49 3.99
C GLN A 133 -1.85 -7.32 3.01
N ASN A 134 -2.65 -7.46 1.96
CA ASN A 134 -2.94 -6.34 1.07
C ASN A 134 -3.77 -5.27 1.80
N VAL A 135 -3.30 -4.02 1.82
CA VAL A 135 -3.92 -2.96 2.63
C VAL A 135 -5.33 -2.62 2.15
N LEU A 136 -5.59 -2.58 0.83
CA LEU A 136 -6.94 -2.33 0.32
C LEU A 136 -7.94 -3.40 0.78
N ARG A 137 -7.57 -4.69 0.68
CA ARG A 137 -8.45 -5.78 1.14
C ARG A 137 -8.67 -5.72 2.65
N HIS A 138 -7.63 -5.39 3.41
CA HIS A 138 -7.74 -5.14 4.84
C HIS A 138 -8.72 -3.99 5.15
N SER A 139 -8.61 -2.84 4.50
CA SER A 139 -9.54 -1.72 4.70
C SER A 139 -10.99 -2.07 4.35
N ILE A 140 -11.23 -2.87 3.30
CA ILE A 140 -12.56 -3.38 2.96
C ILE A 140 -13.11 -4.29 4.07
N GLU A 141 -12.29 -5.19 4.60
CA GLU A 141 -12.68 -6.06 5.70
C GLU A 141 -13.00 -5.27 6.97
N VAL A 142 -12.13 -4.32 7.35
CA VAL A 142 -12.35 -3.42 8.50
C VAL A 142 -13.63 -2.62 8.33
N ALA A 143 -13.96 -2.17 7.10
CA ALA A 143 -15.23 -1.50 6.82
C ALA A 143 -16.45 -2.37 7.19
N PHE A 144 -16.48 -3.63 6.75
CA PHE A 144 -17.58 -4.53 7.04
C PHE A 144 -17.64 -4.94 8.51
N LEU A 145 -16.49 -5.21 9.15
CA LEU A 145 -16.45 -5.52 10.57
C LEU A 145 -16.93 -4.35 11.43
N SER A 146 -16.49 -3.14 11.10
CA SER A 146 -16.94 -1.91 11.79
C SER A 146 -18.44 -1.73 11.66
N GLN A 147 -19.00 -2.00 10.48
CA GLN A 147 -20.45 -1.97 10.27
C GLN A 147 -21.16 -2.97 11.19
N VAL A 148 -20.77 -4.24 11.17
CA VAL A 148 -21.43 -5.29 11.95
C VAL A 148 -21.41 -4.95 13.43
N MET A 149 -20.26 -4.51 13.96
CA MET A 149 -20.17 -4.13 15.37
C MET A 149 -21.05 -2.92 15.72
N ALA A 150 -21.15 -1.93 14.82
CA ALA A 150 -22.01 -0.77 15.03
C ALA A 150 -23.50 -1.13 14.98
N ASP A 151 -23.91 -1.96 14.01
CA ASP A 151 -25.30 -2.42 13.87
C ASP A 151 -25.76 -3.21 15.12
N GLU A 152 -24.91 -4.10 15.66
CA GLU A 152 -25.19 -4.86 16.89
C GLU A 152 -25.32 -3.97 18.15
N LEU A 153 -24.71 -2.78 18.13
CA LEU A 153 -24.81 -1.78 19.20
C LEU A 153 -25.92 -0.74 18.97
N GLY A 154 -26.71 -0.88 17.90
CA GLY A 154 -27.76 0.07 17.54
C GLY A 154 -27.25 1.43 17.05
N LEU A 155 -26.02 1.49 16.54
CA LEU A 155 -25.40 2.67 15.94
C LEU A 155 -25.60 2.68 14.41
N ASP A 156 -25.21 3.77 13.74
CA ASP A 156 -25.27 3.83 12.27
C ASP A 156 -24.11 3.06 11.64
N GLY A 157 -24.39 1.83 11.18
CA GLY A 157 -23.41 1.00 10.49
C GLY A 157 -22.84 1.61 9.21
N SER A 158 -23.54 2.51 8.54
CA SER A 158 -23.00 3.17 7.33
C SER A 158 -21.88 4.17 7.68
N MET A 159 -22.00 4.87 8.81
CA MET A 159 -20.94 5.73 9.35
C MET A 159 -19.71 4.89 9.74
N ALA A 160 -19.92 3.79 10.45
CA ALA A 160 -18.85 2.87 10.87
C ALA A 160 -18.13 2.26 9.66
N ARG A 161 -18.87 1.84 8.63
CA ARG A 161 -18.32 1.31 7.38
C ARG A 161 -17.45 2.33 6.68
N ARG A 162 -17.90 3.58 6.58
CA ARG A 162 -17.12 4.67 5.97
C ARG A 162 -15.83 4.93 6.74
N ALA A 163 -15.90 5.00 8.07
CA ALA A 163 -14.74 5.19 8.92
C ALA A 163 -13.73 4.03 8.78
N GLY A 164 -14.21 2.79 8.86
CA GLY A 164 -13.38 1.60 8.70
C GLY A 164 -12.75 1.47 7.31
N PHE A 165 -13.44 1.87 6.24
CA PHE A 165 -12.88 1.86 4.89
C PHE A 165 -11.74 2.87 4.69
N LEU A 166 -11.81 4.00 5.39
CA LEU A 166 -10.89 5.12 5.22
C LEU A 166 -9.75 5.14 6.25
N HIS A 167 -9.81 4.32 7.31
CA HIS A 167 -8.91 4.39 8.47
C HIS A 167 -7.41 4.41 8.08
N ASP A 168 -7.05 3.59 7.09
CA ASP A 168 -5.68 3.38 6.66
C ASP A 168 -5.30 4.18 5.41
N ILE A 169 -6.12 5.14 4.95
CA ILE A 169 -5.85 5.86 3.68
C ILE A 169 -4.52 6.61 3.67
N GLY A 170 -4.04 7.06 4.84
CA GLY A 170 -2.73 7.69 4.97
C GLY A 170 -1.59 6.81 4.51
N LYS A 171 -1.78 5.48 4.53
CA LYS A 171 -0.81 4.50 4.03
C LYS A 171 -0.55 4.61 2.51
N ALA A 172 -1.37 5.34 1.77
CA ALA A 172 -1.12 5.59 0.35
C ALA A 172 -0.08 6.70 0.10
N ILE A 173 0.22 7.55 1.09
CA ILE A 173 0.98 8.81 0.90
C ILE A 173 2.00 9.11 2.02
N ASP A 174 2.21 8.19 2.95
CA ASP A 174 3.16 8.34 4.08
C ASP A 174 4.63 8.43 3.67
N HIS A 175 5.00 7.93 2.49
CA HIS A 175 6.36 8.06 1.94
C HIS A 175 6.66 9.47 1.39
N ASP A 176 5.64 10.30 1.16
CA ASP A 176 5.78 11.65 0.60
C ASP A 176 5.57 12.76 1.68
N VAL A 177 5.12 12.39 2.89
CA VAL A 177 4.72 13.35 3.95
C VAL A 177 5.23 12.88 5.30
N GLU A 178 5.85 13.76 6.06
CA GLU A 178 6.30 13.48 7.43
C GLU A 178 5.10 13.33 8.39
N GLY A 179 5.09 12.25 9.16
CA GLY A 179 4.05 11.94 10.16
C GLY A 179 3.66 10.46 10.17
N ASN A 180 2.81 10.07 11.13
CA ASN A 180 2.21 8.74 11.13
C ASN A 180 1.03 8.68 10.14
N HIS A 181 0.72 7.49 9.61
CA HIS A 181 -0.36 7.35 8.62
C HIS A 181 -1.75 7.79 9.13
N PRO A 182 -2.12 7.67 10.43
CA PRO A 182 -3.41 8.16 10.92
C PRO A 182 -3.54 9.68 10.75
N THR A 183 -2.54 10.44 11.19
CA THR A 183 -2.52 11.91 11.09
C THR A 183 -2.50 12.36 9.63
N ILE A 184 -1.72 11.70 8.79
CA ILE A 184 -1.64 11.99 7.36
C ILE A 184 -3.00 11.75 6.68
N GLY A 185 -3.64 10.62 6.98
CA GLY A 185 -4.95 10.25 6.44
C GLY A 185 -6.04 11.24 6.84
N ALA A 186 -6.14 11.57 8.14
CA ALA A 186 -7.13 12.51 8.66
C ALA A 186 -6.96 13.91 8.04
N ASN A 187 -5.74 14.43 7.98
CA ASN A 187 -5.46 15.72 7.37
C ASN A 187 -5.78 15.76 5.87
N TYR A 188 -5.56 14.66 5.16
CA TYR A 188 -5.92 14.56 3.75
C TYR A 188 -7.44 14.61 3.57
N LEU A 189 -8.17 13.79 4.31
CA LEU A 189 -9.63 13.69 4.24
C LEU A 189 -10.34 14.97 4.68
N LYS A 190 -9.76 15.73 5.62
CA LYS A 190 -10.28 17.03 6.05
C LYS A 190 -10.43 18.03 4.89
N ARG A 191 -9.57 17.94 3.87
CA ARG A 191 -9.62 18.79 2.66
C ARG A 191 -10.81 18.45 1.74
N PHE A 192 -11.44 17.29 1.94
CA PHE A 192 -12.62 16.82 1.22
C PHE A 192 -13.90 16.90 2.07
N SER A 193 -13.86 17.65 3.18
CA SER A 193 -15.02 17.87 4.05
C SER A 193 -15.64 16.58 4.59
N GLU A 194 -14.81 15.57 4.89
CA GLU A 194 -15.28 14.38 5.61
C GLU A 194 -15.81 14.71 7.00
N SER A 195 -16.71 13.86 7.49
CA SER A 195 -17.34 14.01 8.80
C SER A 195 -16.28 14.00 9.93
N PRO A 196 -16.40 14.88 10.96
CA PRO A 196 -15.53 14.85 12.13
C PRO A 196 -15.44 13.46 12.79
N ILE A 197 -16.52 12.68 12.76
CA ILE A 197 -16.55 11.30 13.27
C ILE A 197 -15.57 10.41 12.49
N VAL A 198 -15.61 10.48 11.16
CA VAL A 198 -14.70 9.73 10.28
C VAL A 198 -13.26 10.20 10.50
N LEU A 199 -13.04 11.51 10.62
CA LEU A 199 -11.71 12.07 10.86
C LEU A 199 -11.12 11.58 12.19
N ASN A 200 -11.90 11.62 13.30
CA ASN A 200 -11.44 11.12 14.60
C ASN A 200 -11.18 9.61 14.57
N ALA A 201 -12.00 8.82 13.87
CA ALA A 201 -11.75 7.39 13.71
C ALA A 201 -10.48 7.10 12.90
N VAL A 202 -10.24 7.84 11.81
CA VAL A 202 -9.01 7.72 11.00
C VAL A 202 -7.79 8.15 11.79
N GLU A 203 -7.86 9.20 12.61
CA GLU A 203 -6.73 9.69 13.39
C GLU A 203 -6.46 8.85 14.65
N GLY A 204 -7.52 8.36 15.31
CA GLY A 204 -7.47 7.73 16.61
C GLY A 204 -7.52 6.19 16.63
N HIS A 205 -7.56 5.51 15.48
CA HIS A 205 -7.68 4.05 15.46
C HIS A 205 -6.49 3.29 16.10
N HIS A 206 -5.32 3.92 16.22
CA HIS A 206 -4.17 3.38 16.97
C HIS A 206 -4.14 3.81 18.45
N GLY A 207 -5.11 4.63 18.90
CA GLY A 207 -5.17 5.17 20.26
C GLY A 207 -4.29 6.41 20.49
N ASP A 208 -3.73 7.00 19.43
CA ASP A 208 -2.88 8.20 19.50
C ASP A 208 -3.65 9.47 19.89
N VAL A 209 -4.96 9.49 19.65
CA VAL A 209 -5.87 10.61 19.95
C VAL A 209 -7.08 10.08 20.71
N THR A 210 -7.61 10.90 21.61
CA THR A 210 -8.82 10.59 22.37
C THR A 210 -9.99 10.33 21.42
N ALA A 211 -10.62 9.17 21.57
CA ALA A 211 -11.89 8.88 20.92
C ALA A 211 -12.99 9.77 21.52
N ASP A 212 -13.61 10.60 20.69
CA ASP A 212 -14.72 11.49 21.09
C ASP A 212 -16.11 10.95 20.66
N ASN A 213 -16.13 9.81 19.99
CA ASN A 213 -17.31 9.16 19.45
C ASN A 213 -17.15 7.62 19.54
N PRO A 214 -18.25 6.85 19.49
CA PRO A 214 -18.19 5.41 19.63
C PRO A 214 -17.60 4.69 18.40
N TYR A 215 -17.48 5.33 17.24
CA TYR A 215 -16.98 4.66 16.03
C TYR A 215 -15.46 4.46 16.05
N THR A 216 -14.70 5.37 16.67
CA THR A 216 -13.24 5.24 16.80
C THR A 216 -12.80 3.93 17.47
N PRO A 217 -13.31 3.57 18.67
CA PRO A 217 -12.97 2.28 19.29
C PRO A 217 -13.52 1.08 18.51
N LEU A 218 -14.62 1.22 17.75
CA LEU A 218 -15.13 0.15 16.87
C LEU A 218 -14.20 -0.10 15.68
N VAL A 219 -13.71 0.96 15.04
CA VAL A 219 -12.73 0.85 13.95
C VAL A 219 -11.44 0.24 14.47
N ALA A 220 -10.95 0.67 15.63
CA ALA A 220 -9.77 0.09 16.26
C ALA A 220 -9.94 -1.41 16.56
N ALA A 221 -11.12 -1.81 17.08
CA ALA A 221 -11.43 -3.22 17.31
C ALA A 221 -11.50 -4.02 16.00
N ALA A 222 -12.14 -3.48 14.96
CA ALA A 222 -12.24 -4.11 13.64
C ALA A 222 -10.86 -4.27 12.96
N ASP A 223 -9.98 -3.26 13.07
CA ASP A 223 -8.59 -3.31 12.60
C ASP A 223 -7.84 -4.45 13.31
N ALA A 224 -7.88 -4.48 14.65
CA ALA A 224 -7.24 -5.54 15.43
C ALA A 224 -7.75 -6.95 15.06
N VAL A 225 -9.05 -7.11 14.82
CA VAL A 225 -9.65 -8.38 14.38
C VAL A 225 -9.16 -8.77 12.98
N SER A 226 -9.15 -7.85 12.02
CA SER A 226 -8.65 -8.13 10.66
C SER A 226 -7.15 -8.48 10.66
N ALA A 227 -6.36 -7.78 11.47
CA ALA A 227 -4.92 -7.97 11.56
C ALA A 227 -4.49 -9.24 12.33
N SER A 228 -5.37 -9.83 13.14
CA SER A 228 -5.07 -11.01 13.98
C SER A 228 -5.48 -12.34 13.35
N ARG A 229 -6.09 -12.34 12.16
CA ARG A 229 -6.51 -13.57 11.48
C ARG A 229 -5.32 -14.50 11.15
N PRO A 230 -5.45 -15.82 11.42
CA PRO A 230 -4.45 -16.80 10.98
C PRO A 230 -4.25 -16.75 9.45
N GLY A 231 -2.99 -16.68 9.00
CA GLY A 231 -2.63 -16.56 7.58
C GLY A 231 -2.74 -15.14 6.99
N ALA A 232 -3.35 -14.20 7.72
CA ALA A 232 -3.45 -12.80 7.32
C ALA A 232 -2.14 -12.05 7.60
N ARG A 233 -1.47 -12.42 8.70
CA ARG A 233 -0.04 -12.17 8.83
C ARG A 233 0.72 -13.35 8.26
N ARG A 234 1.59 -13.13 7.27
CA ARG A 234 2.72 -14.04 7.08
C ARG A 234 3.60 -13.83 8.32
N GLU A 235 3.32 -14.54 9.41
CA GLU A 235 4.37 -14.79 10.39
C GLU A 235 5.51 -15.40 9.57
N THR A 236 6.64 -14.68 9.50
CA THR A 236 7.87 -15.30 9.04
C THR A 236 8.00 -16.60 9.82
N LEU A 237 8.25 -17.72 9.13
CA LEU A 237 8.30 -19.05 9.73
C LEU A 237 9.15 -19.04 11.02
N GLU A 238 10.22 -18.24 11.04
CA GLU A 238 11.08 -17.97 12.19
C GLU A 238 10.37 -17.40 13.44
N ARG A 239 9.39 -16.51 13.27
CA ARG A 239 8.66 -15.90 14.40
C ARG A 239 7.67 -16.90 15.00
N TYR A 240 7.06 -17.73 14.15
CA TYR A 240 6.25 -18.87 14.57
C TYR A 240 7.11 -19.91 15.31
N ILE A 241 8.29 -20.25 14.77
CA ILE A 241 9.26 -21.14 15.41
C ILE A 241 9.71 -20.58 16.77
N LYS A 242 10.15 -19.32 16.85
CA LYS A 242 10.52 -18.68 18.12
C LYS A 242 9.39 -18.64 19.14
N ARG A 243 8.15 -18.52 18.69
CA ARG A 243 6.98 -18.55 19.58
C ARG A 243 6.73 -19.96 20.11
N LEU A 244 6.86 -20.98 19.26
CA LEU A 244 6.79 -22.38 19.67
C LEU A 244 7.91 -22.74 20.64
N GLU A 245 9.16 -22.36 20.35
CA GLU A 245 10.30 -22.55 21.25
C GLU A 245 10.04 -21.92 22.62
N LYS A 246 9.50 -20.70 22.66
CA LYS A 246 9.14 -20.03 23.92
C LYS A 246 8.03 -20.75 24.69
N LEU A 247 7.05 -21.32 23.98
CA LEU A 247 5.97 -22.10 24.59
C LEU A 247 6.50 -23.44 25.13
N GLU A 248 7.42 -24.09 24.41
CA GLU A 248 8.12 -25.29 24.88
C GLU A 248 9.00 -25.00 26.09
N GLU A 249 9.71 -23.86 26.11
CA GLU A 249 10.57 -23.45 27.21
C GLU A 249 9.75 -23.16 28.48
N ILE A 250 8.58 -22.52 28.34
CA ILE A 250 7.63 -22.31 29.44
C ILE A 250 7.07 -23.65 29.93
N ALA A 251 6.66 -24.55 29.01
CA ALA A 251 6.13 -25.86 29.38
C ALA A 251 7.19 -26.77 30.03
N GLY A 252 8.44 -26.68 29.60
CA GLY A 252 9.58 -27.43 30.16
C GLY A 252 10.20 -26.81 31.41
N GLY A 253 9.90 -25.55 31.71
CA GLY A 253 10.36 -24.81 32.88
C GLY A 253 9.58 -25.12 34.17
N PHE A 254 8.44 -25.81 34.09
CA PHE A 254 7.78 -26.39 35.24
C PHE A 254 8.39 -27.77 35.56
N LYS A 255 9.53 -27.75 36.25
CA LYS A 255 10.05 -28.89 37.01
C LYS A 255 10.06 -28.56 38.50
#